data_AF-A0A097PPF9-F1
#
_entry.id   AF-A0A097PPF9-F1
#
_cell.length_a   1.000
_cell.length_b   1.000
_cell.length_c   1.000
_cell.angle_alpha   90.00
_cell.angle_beta   90.00
_cell.angle_gamma   90.00
#
_symmetry.space_group_name_H-M   'P 1'
#
loop_
_entity.id
_entity.type
_entity.pdbx_description
1 polymer ?
#
loop_
_entity_poly.entity_id
_entity_poly.type
_entity_poly.pdbx_seq_one_letter_code
_entity_poly.pdbx_strand_id
1 'polypeptide(L)'
;EDLVARAIAPVKPEYLRPPPAGVLAVKKKSKRQLKRERKEEQKSVLNICTEVAKSGNADACRYGGECRFSHDLEAYLAEKPADLEGDCPFCPYGITCRFSHTHGRKSCEMNSLTKDLQKLLWKNKVSFPKADAQLKLLGLDPRPLKKAKDLCPQLHSREKKLIDFKEKLYLAPLTTVGNLPFRRTCKLLGADITCGEMAMCTNLLQGQASEWALLRGHSSEDFFGIQICGVYPDTIARTIELIERGCTVDFIDINMGCPIDIVVNKGAGSSLLTKPMRMKSIIQAASSIMERPLTVKVRTAYFEGRNRIDSLISDISNWGTSAITIHGRSRQQRYSKLADWDYIYECATKAPDALQVLGNGDIFSYSDWNKHLSDCTKLSACMIARGALIKPWIFTEIKEQRHWDISSGERFNVLKNFVNFGLEHWGSDTKGVETTRRFLLEWLSYTYRYVPVGLLDVIPQRLNWRPPSYFGRDDLETLMASDSAADWIRISEMLLGKVPEGFTFAPKHKSNAYDRAENG
;
A
#
# COMPACT_ATOMS: atom_id res chain seq x y z
N GLU A 1 26.87 -4.22 23.30
CA GLU A 1 26.34 -2.85 23.54
C GLU A 1 26.79 -1.85 22.47
N ASP A 2 28.07 -1.83 22.10
CA ASP A 2 28.61 -0.96 21.03
C ASP A 2 27.90 -1.05 19.67
N LEU A 3 27.53 -2.26 19.22
CA LEU A 3 26.79 -2.45 17.96
C LEU A 3 25.40 -1.77 18.00
N VAL A 4 24.70 -1.91 19.12
CA VAL A 4 23.38 -1.30 19.33
C VAL A 4 23.50 0.23 19.33
N ALA A 5 24.54 0.79 19.94
CA ALA A 5 24.83 2.22 19.92
C ALA A 5 25.12 2.75 18.50
N ARG A 6 25.75 1.93 17.65
CA ARG A 6 26.00 2.24 16.22
C ARG A 6 24.82 1.93 15.30
N ALA A 7 23.66 1.53 15.85
CA ALA A 7 22.49 1.13 15.09
C ALA A 7 22.77 -0.05 14.12
N ILE A 8 23.55 -1.03 14.57
CA ILE A 8 23.80 -2.31 13.91
C ILE A 8 23.06 -3.40 14.69
N ALA A 9 22.38 -4.31 13.99
CA ALA A 9 21.70 -5.43 14.65
C ALA A 9 22.77 -6.34 15.30
N PRO A 10 22.63 -6.68 16.58
CA PRO A 10 23.60 -7.54 17.27
C PRO A 10 23.33 -9.00 16.88
N VAL A 11 23.89 -9.41 15.75
CA VAL A 11 23.89 -10.80 15.28
C VAL A 11 24.98 -11.55 16.01
N LYS A 12 24.64 -12.74 16.49
CA LYS A 12 25.53 -13.68 17.17
C LYS A 12 26.83 -13.92 16.37
N PRO A 13 28.02 -13.89 17.00
CA PRO A 13 29.31 -13.93 16.31
C PRO A 13 29.49 -15.09 15.33
N GLU A 14 28.97 -16.27 15.65
CA GLU A 14 29.08 -17.49 14.83
C GLU A 14 28.35 -17.39 13.48
N TYR A 15 27.41 -16.44 13.34
CA TYR A 15 26.70 -16.18 12.09
C TYR A 15 27.28 -15.01 11.30
N LEU A 16 28.23 -14.26 11.84
CA LEU A 16 28.77 -13.09 11.15
C LEU A 16 29.58 -13.51 9.91
N ARG A 17 29.31 -12.85 8.78
CA ARG A 17 30.05 -13.04 7.54
C ARG A 17 31.11 -11.94 7.39
N PRO A 18 32.32 -12.26 6.91
CA PRO A 18 33.26 -11.24 6.50
C PRO A 18 32.65 -10.33 5.42
N PRO A 19 32.94 -9.03 5.42
CA PRO A 19 32.38 -8.09 4.46
C PRO A 19 32.64 -8.57 3.03
N PRO A 20 31.65 -8.48 2.12
CA PRO A 20 31.83 -8.91 0.74
C PRO A 20 32.93 -8.09 0.06
N ALA A 21 33.80 -8.77 -0.71
CA ALA A 21 34.66 -8.09 -1.68
C ALA A 21 33.76 -7.43 -2.74
N GLY A 22 33.97 -6.13 -2.98
CA GLY A 22 33.08 -5.28 -3.76
C GLY A 22 32.75 -5.87 -5.14
N VAL A 23 31.46 -5.80 -5.53
CA VAL A 23 30.99 -6.23 -6.85
C VAL A 23 30.68 -5.01 -7.72
N LEU A 24 31.14 -5.13 -8.97
CA LEU A 24 31.11 -4.13 -10.04
C LEU A 24 29.69 -3.66 -10.42
N ALA A 25 29.55 -2.36 -10.61
CA ALA A 25 28.35 -1.74 -11.17
C ALA A 25 28.21 -2.05 -12.67
N VAL A 26 27.06 -2.59 -13.08
CA VAL A 26 26.73 -2.79 -14.49
C VAL A 26 25.74 -1.72 -14.98
N LYS A 27 25.94 -1.27 -16.22
CA LYS A 27 25.29 -0.13 -16.86
C LYS A 27 23.76 -0.28 -16.98
N LYS A 28 23.03 0.78 -16.63
CA LYS A 28 21.58 0.91 -16.86
C LYS A 28 21.26 1.19 -18.34
N LYS A 29 20.29 0.47 -18.91
CA LYS A 29 19.71 0.76 -20.23
C LYS A 29 18.96 2.09 -20.24
N SER A 30 18.98 2.82 -21.37
CA SER A 30 18.32 4.13 -21.48
C SER A 30 16.80 4.00 -21.67
N LYS A 31 16.04 5.05 -21.27
CA LYS A 31 14.58 5.14 -21.51
C LYS A 31 14.19 4.96 -22.98
N ARG A 32 15.08 5.26 -23.92
CA ARG A 32 14.84 5.14 -25.37
C ARG A 32 14.94 3.69 -25.84
N GLN A 33 15.82 2.90 -25.24
CA GLN A 33 15.97 1.46 -25.49
C GLN A 33 14.74 0.69 -24.98
N LEU A 34 14.29 0.98 -23.75
CA LEU A 34 13.06 0.42 -23.17
C LEU A 34 11.80 0.74 -24.01
N LYS A 35 11.76 1.88 -24.69
CA LYS A 35 10.63 2.25 -25.57
C LYS A 35 10.66 1.50 -26.91
N ARG A 36 11.84 1.12 -27.40
CA ARG A 36 12.03 0.35 -28.64
C ARG A 36 11.70 -1.12 -28.43
N GLU A 37 12.22 -1.72 -27.35
CA GLU A 37 11.92 -3.11 -26.97
C GLU A 37 10.40 -3.31 -26.76
N ARG A 38 9.71 -2.36 -26.09
CA ARG A 38 8.22 -2.37 -25.96
C ARG A 38 7.45 -2.29 -27.29
N LYS A 39 8.04 -1.74 -28.35
CA LYS A 39 7.42 -1.69 -29.69
C LYS A 39 7.65 -2.98 -30.46
N GLU A 40 8.78 -3.67 -30.21
CA GLU A 40 9.11 -4.96 -30.80
C GLU A 40 8.25 -6.08 -30.15
N GLU A 41 8.05 -6.06 -28.83
CA GLU A 41 7.15 -6.98 -28.09
C GLU A 41 5.66 -6.86 -28.50
N GLN A 42 5.24 -5.71 -29.04
CA GLN A 42 3.85 -5.47 -29.46
C GLN A 42 3.40 -6.35 -30.63
N LYS A 43 4.32 -6.91 -31.41
CA LYS A 43 4.04 -7.80 -32.54
C LYS A 43 4.36 -9.28 -32.27
N SER A 44 4.75 -9.62 -31.05
CA SER A 44 5.10 -11.01 -30.69
C SER A 44 3.86 -11.89 -30.61
N VAL A 45 4.04 -13.18 -30.92
CA VAL A 45 3.01 -14.23 -30.80
C VAL A 45 2.47 -14.31 -29.38
N LEU A 46 3.34 -14.08 -28.38
CA LEU A 46 3.02 -14.03 -26.95
C LEU A 46 2.08 -12.88 -26.54
N ASN A 47 1.86 -11.87 -27.39
CA ASN A 47 1.03 -10.70 -27.09
C ASN A 47 -0.35 -10.80 -27.76
N ILE A 48 -1.09 -11.83 -27.37
CA ILE A 48 -2.42 -12.15 -27.91
C ILE A 48 -3.47 -11.10 -27.53
N CYS A 49 -4.44 -10.85 -28.42
CA CYS A 49 -5.53 -9.92 -28.21
C CYS A 49 -6.35 -10.29 -26.97
N THR A 50 -6.64 -9.32 -26.10
CA THR A 50 -7.37 -9.56 -24.84
C THR A 50 -8.76 -10.14 -25.04
N GLU A 51 -9.48 -9.79 -26.11
CA GLU A 51 -10.81 -10.35 -26.38
C GLU A 51 -10.71 -11.79 -26.90
N VAL A 52 -9.72 -12.08 -27.77
CA VAL A 52 -9.42 -13.44 -28.26
C VAL A 52 -8.93 -14.34 -27.13
N ALA A 53 -8.06 -13.83 -26.26
CA ALA A 53 -7.57 -14.52 -25.08
C ALA A 53 -8.70 -14.95 -24.14
N LYS A 54 -9.69 -14.07 -23.93
CA LYS A 54 -10.85 -14.32 -23.07
C LYS A 54 -11.83 -15.31 -23.69
N SER A 55 -12.12 -15.16 -24.97
CA SER A 55 -13.15 -15.94 -25.67
C SER A 55 -12.64 -17.29 -26.17
N GLY A 56 -11.31 -17.45 -26.33
CA GLY A 56 -10.73 -18.57 -27.07
C GLY A 56 -11.08 -18.56 -28.56
N ASN A 57 -11.57 -17.43 -29.09
CA ASN A 57 -12.04 -17.30 -30.47
C ASN A 57 -11.41 -16.07 -31.13
N ALA A 58 -10.66 -16.29 -32.22
CA ALA A 58 -9.98 -15.25 -33.01
C ALA A 58 -10.96 -14.20 -33.58
N ASP A 59 -12.20 -14.58 -33.87
CA ASP A 59 -13.23 -13.71 -34.44
C ASP A 59 -13.94 -12.83 -33.41
N ALA A 60 -13.71 -13.06 -32.11
CA ALA A 60 -14.33 -12.26 -31.04
C ALA A 60 -13.81 -10.81 -31.00
N CYS A 61 -12.67 -10.53 -31.64
CA CYS A 61 -12.09 -9.20 -31.66
C CYS A 61 -12.81 -8.28 -32.65
N ARG A 62 -13.37 -7.18 -32.15
CA ARG A 62 -14.04 -6.14 -32.96
C ARG A 62 -13.14 -5.45 -33.99
N TYR A 63 -11.83 -5.59 -33.85
CA TYR A 63 -10.85 -4.97 -34.75
C TYR A 63 -10.35 -5.93 -35.84
N GLY A 64 -10.69 -7.24 -35.78
CA GLY A 64 -10.30 -8.23 -36.78
C GLY A 64 -8.81 -8.16 -37.15
N GLY A 65 -8.50 -8.20 -38.44
CA GLY A 65 -7.13 -8.11 -38.96
C GLY A 65 -6.40 -6.78 -38.73
N GLU A 66 -7.11 -5.72 -38.33
CA GLU A 66 -6.50 -4.42 -37.95
C GLU A 66 -6.13 -4.36 -36.47
N CYS A 67 -6.36 -5.45 -35.72
CA CYS A 67 -5.98 -5.52 -34.32
C CYS A 67 -4.46 -5.43 -34.16
N ARG A 68 -4.02 -4.60 -33.23
CA ARG A 68 -2.60 -4.42 -32.90
C ARG A 68 -1.95 -5.60 -32.15
N PHE A 69 -2.71 -6.66 -31.88
CA PHE A 69 -2.32 -7.81 -31.06
C PHE A 69 -2.54 -9.11 -31.83
N SER A 70 -1.79 -10.16 -31.52
CA SER A 70 -1.92 -11.46 -32.21
C SER A 70 -3.31 -12.08 -32.01
N HIS A 71 -3.85 -12.75 -33.03
CA HIS A 71 -5.05 -13.58 -32.96
C HIS A 71 -4.75 -15.07 -33.16
N ASP A 72 -3.47 -15.43 -33.32
CA ASP A 72 -3.03 -16.81 -33.54
C ASP A 72 -3.01 -17.58 -32.21
N LEU A 73 -4.08 -18.35 -31.99
CA LEU A 73 -4.28 -19.14 -30.78
C LEU A 73 -3.31 -20.33 -30.71
N GLU A 74 -3.03 -20.97 -31.84
CA GLU A 74 -2.20 -22.18 -31.89
C GLU A 74 -0.74 -21.84 -31.61
N ALA A 75 -0.22 -20.79 -32.26
CA ALA A 75 1.14 -20.33 -32.02
C ALA A 75 1.30 -19.80 -30.59
N TYR A 76 0.27 -19.15 -30.03
CA TYR A 76 0.29 -18.73 -28.62
C TYR A 76 0.37 -19.93 -27.67
N LEU A 77 -0.47 -20.94 -27.85
CA LEU A 77 -0.49 -22.13 -26.99
C LEU A 77 0.81 -22.94 -27.08
N ALA A 78 1.46 -22.95 -28.24
CA ALA A 78 2.76 -23.61 -28.43
C ALA A 78 3.90 -22.92 -27.67
N GLU A 79 3.88 -21.58 -27.57
CA GLU A 79 4.90 -20.81 -26.84
C GLU A 79 4.52 -20.56 -25.36
N LYS A 80 3.26 -20.79 -24.98
CA LYS A 80 2.76 -20.59 -23.62
C LYS A 80 3.51 -21.52 -22.65
N PRO A 81 4.12 -20.98 -21.58
CA PRO A 81 4.74 -21.84 -20.57
C PRO A 81 3.70 -22.73 -19.87
N ALA A 82 4.12 -23.93 -19.43
CA ALA A 82 3.25 -24.94 -18.83
C ALA A 82 2.41 -24.38 -17.67
N ASP A 83 1.16 -24.87 -17.52
CA ASP A 83 0.28 -24.44 -16.44
C ASP A 83 0.87 -24.74 -15.05
N LEU A 84 0.54 -23.88 -14.09
CA LEU A 84 0.90 -24.00 -12.69
C LEU A 84 -0.07 -24.97 -11.99
N GLU A 85 0.43 -25.74 -11.03
CA GLU A 85 -0.42 -26.60 -10.19
C GLU A 85 -1.33 -25.76 -9.29
N GLY A 86 -2.63 -26.11 -9.23
CA GLY A 86 -3.62 -25.50 -8.34
C GLY A 86 -4.92 -25.07 -9.02
N ASP A 87 -5.85 -24.53 -8.21
CA ASP A 87 -7.14 -24.04 -8.67
C ASP A 87 -7.07 -22.58 -9.12
N CYS A 88 -7.71 -22.26 -10.25
CA CYS A 88 -7.85 -20.89 -10.73
C CYS A 88 -8.82 -20.09 -9.83
N PRO A 89 -8.34 -19.05 -9.12
CA PRO A 89 -9.17 -18.35 -8.15
C PRO A 89 -10.20 -17.40 -8.78
N PHE A 90 -9.94 -16.86 -9.98
CA PHE A 90 -10.89 -16.15 -10.87
C PHE A 90 -10.14 -15.75 -12.15
N CYS A 91 -10.77 -15.86 -13.33
CA CYS A 91 -10.06 -15.61 -14.58
C CYS A 91 -10.79 -14.65 -15.54
N PRO A 92 -10.43 -13.35 -15.55
CA PRO A 92 -10.76 -12.45 -16.66
C PRO A 92 -9.78 -12.59 -17.85
N TYR A 93 -8.84 -13.55 -17.79
CA TYR A 93 -7.70 -13.68 -18.71
C TYR A 93 -7.86 -14.83 -19.73
N GLY A 94 -8.83 -15.73 -19.54
CA GLY A 94 -9.09 -16.86 -20.44
C GLY A 94 -7.83 -17.73 -20.66
N ILE A 95 -7.52 -18.05 -21.91
CA ILE A 95 -6.45 -19.02 -22.26
C ILE A 95 -5.04 -18.55 -21.89
N THR A 96 -4.84 -17.26 -21.61
CA THR A 96 -3.53 -16.73 -21.15
C THR A 96 -3.29 -17.01 -19.67
N CYS A 97 -4.30 -17.52 -18.95
CA CYS A 97 -4.14 -17.97 -17.59
C CYS A 97 -3.29 -19.23 -17.51
N ARG A 98 -2.37 -19.30 -16.55
CA ARG A 98 -1.52 -20.45 -16.25
C ARG A 98 -2.22 -21.45 -15.31
N PHE A 99 -3.46 -21.20 -14.91
CA PHE A 99 -4.33 -22.14 -14.19
C PHE A 99 -5.52 -22.55 -15.09
N SER A 100 -5.30 -22.60 -16.41
CA SER A 100 -6.40 -22.70 -17.37
C SER A 100 -7.23 -23.98 -17.24
N HIS A 101 -6.63 -25.03 -16.70
CA HIS A 101 -7.29 -26.32 -16.45
C HIS A 101 -8.29 -26.32 -15.27
N THR A 102 -8.30 -25.29 -14.42
CA THR A 102 -9.13 -25.25 -13.19
C THR A 102 -10.05 -24.02 -13.13
N HIS A 103 -10.39 -23.44 -14.29
CA HIS A 103 -11.32 -22.30 -14.39
C HIS A 103 -12.73 -22.64 -13.84
N GLY A 104 -13.14 -22.02 -12.73
CA GLY A 104 -14.49 -22.23 -12.18
C GLY A 104 -14.97 -21.30 -11.06
N ARG A 105 -14.16 -20.33 -10.60
CA ARG A 105 -14.51 -19.50 -9.43
C ARG A 105 -14.86 -18.05 -9.83
N LYS A 106 -15.80 -17.43 -9.10
CA LYS A 106 -16.20 -16.01 -9.21
C LYS A 106 -15.16 -15.11 -8.52
N SER A 107 -14.93 -13.90 -9.06
CA SER A 107 -13.99 -12.92 -8.48
C SER A 107 -14.33 -12.60 -7.04
N CYS A 108 -13.35 -12.72 -6.16
CA CYS A 108 -13.42 -12.23 -4.79
C CYS A 108 -12.94 -10.77 -4.65
N GLU A 109 -12.44 -10.15 -5.74
CA GLU A 109 -12.08 -8.73 -5.74
C GLU A 109 -13.29 -7.81 -5.81
N MET A 110 -13.21 -6.72 -5.05
CA MET A 110 -14.21 -5.66 -4.94
C MET A 110 -13.70 -4.36 -5.57
N ASN A 111 -14.60 -3.40 -5.81
CA ASN A 111 -14.29 -2.02 -6.23
C ASN A 111 -13.62 -1.89 -7.61
N SER A 112 -13.97 -2.77 -8.54
CA SER A 112 -13.51 -2.67 -9.92
C SER A 112 -14.11 -1.46 -10.65
N LEU A 113 -13.26 -0.67 -11.32
CA LEU A 113 -13.71 0.44 -12.17
C LEU A 113 -14.41 -0.09 -13.43
N THR A 114 -15.70 0.19 -13.55
CA THR A 114 -16.47 -0.15 -14.76
C THR A 114 -16.06 0.72 -15.95
N LYS A 115 -16.11 0.15 -17.16
CA LYS A 115 -15.70 0.86 -18.38
C LYS A 115 -16.58 2.06 -18.68
N ASP A 116 -17.86 2.02 -18.33
CA ASP A 116 -18.76 3.15 -18.58
C ASP A 116 -18.52 4.29 -17.60
N LEU A 117 -18.30 3.99 -16.31
CA LEU A 117 -17.86 5.01 -15.36
C LEU A 117 -16.53 5.63 -15.78
N GLN A 118 -15.58 4.81 -16.22
CA GLN A 118 -14.29 5.29 -16.74
C GLN A 118 -14.46 6.26 -17.91
N LYS A 119 -15.31 5.93 -18.90
CA LYS A 119 -15.61 6.83 -20.04
C LYS A 119 -16.26 8.14 -19.57
N LEU A 120 -17.17 8.09 -18.60
CA LEU A 120 -17.81 9.28 -18.06
C LEU A 120 -16.80 10.19 -17.35
N LEU A 121 -15.88 9.61 -16.57
CA LEU A 121 -14.81 10.35 -15.91
C LEU A 121 -13.87 11.01 -16.92
N TRP A 122 -13.43 10.30 -17.96
CA TRP A 122 -12.60 10.88 -19.04
C TRP A 122 -13.28 12.03 -19.77
N LYS A 123 -14.59 11.95 -19.97
CA LYS A 123 -15.37 13.00 -20.63
C LYS A 123 -15.81 14.11 -19.66
N ASN A 124 -15.45 14.02 -18.38
CA ASN A 124 -15.90 14.92 -17.32
C ASN A 124 -17.45 15.06 -17.28
N LYS A 125 -18.16 13.94 -17.48
CA LYS A 125 -19.62 13.84 -17.53
C LYS A 125 -20.25 13.20 -16.30
N VAL A 126 -19.48 12.90 -15.26
CA VAL A 126 -20.01 12.40 -14.00
C VAL A 126 -20.64 13.57 -13.24
N SER A 127 -21.90 13.40 -12.81
CA SER A 127 -22.60 14.35 -11.96
C SER A 127 -22.36 14.04 -10.48
N PHE A 128 -22.20 15.09 -9.67
CA PHE A 128 -21.92 15.05 -8.23
C PHE A 128 -22.92 15.89 -7.43
N PRO A 129 -24.23 15.57 -7.48
CA PRO A 129 -25.26 16.39 -6.86
C PRO A 129 -25.10 16.50 -5.33
N LYS A 130 -24.67 15.42 -4.64
CA LYS A 130 -24.49 15.48 -3.18
C LYS A 130 -23.32 16.40 -2.82
N ALA A 131 -22.18 16.25 -3.49
CA ALA A 131 -21.00 17.07 -3.27
C ALA A 131 -21.29 18.55 -3.57
N ASP A 132 -21.88 18.84 -4.74
CA ASP A 132 -22.17 20.21 -5.15
C ASP A 132 -23.15 20.90 -4.16
N ALA A 133 -24.18 20.18 -3.67
CA ALA A 133 -25.12 20.72 -2.68
C ALA A 133 -24.43 21.00 -1.33
N GLN A 134 -23.62 20.07 -0.83
CA GLN A 134 -22.93 20.24 0.47
C GLN A 134 -21.86 21.32 0.42
N LEU A 135 -21.11 21.43 -0.69
CA LEU A 135 -20.13 22.50 -0.87
C LEU A 135 -20.81 23.88 -0.86
N LYS A 136 -21.98 24.01 -1.49
CA LYS A 136 -22.77 25.25 -1.45
C LYS A 136 -23.24 25.58 -0.03
N LEU A 137 -23.73 24.60 0.72
CA LEU A 137 -24.15 24.78 2.12
C LEU A 137 -22.99 25.26 3.01
N LEU A 138 -21.79 24.72 2.80
CA LEU A 138 -20.58 25.06 3.55
C LEU A 138 -19.92 26.38 3.09
N GLY A 139 -20.44 27.05 2.06
CA GLY A 139 -19.83 28.25 1.48
C GLY A 139 -18.50 27.96 0.76
N LEU A 140 -18.30 26.72 0.30
CA LEU A 140 -17.08 26.24 -0.36
C LEU A 140 -17.26 26.05 -1.88
N ASP A 141 -18.39 26.45 -2.47
CA ASP A 141 -18.62 26.38 -3.91
C ASP A 141 -17.76 27.45 -4.63
N PRO A 142 -16.87 27.05 -5.57
CA PRO A 142 -16.05 27.99 -6.35
C PRO A 142 -16.84 28.74 -7.44
N ARG A 143 -18.11 28.39 -7.71
CA ARG A 143 -18.94 29.04 -8.76
C ARG A 143 -19.63 30.31 -8.21
N PRO A 144 -19.80 31.38 -9.02
CA PRO A 144 -20.53 32.58 -8.59
C PRO A 144 -21.97 32.24 -8.20
N LEU A 145 -22.41 32.75 -7.04
CA LEU A 145 -23.77 32.61 -6.52
C LEU A 145 -24.79 33.22 -7.49
N LYS A 146 -25.45 32.40 -8.32
CA LYS A 146 -26.78 32.77 -8.85
C LYS A 146 -27.82 32.52 -7.75
N LYS A 147 -28.67 33.53 -7.49
CA LYS A 147 -29.69 33.56 -6.43
C LYS A 147 -30.33 32.19 -6.24
N ALA A 148 -30.17 31.62 -5.05
CA ALA A 148 -30.76 30.35 -4.67
C ALA A 148 -32.28 30.50 -4.57
N LYS A 149 -33.03 29.66 -5.29
CA LYS A 149 -34.39 29.30 -4.91
C LYS A 149 -34.36 27.96 -4.21
N ASP A 150 -35.02 27.97 -3.06
CA ASP A 150 -35.46 26.88 -2.18
C ASP A 150 -34.40 25.97 -1.55
N LEU A 151 -34.28 26.14 -0.23
CA LEU A 151 -33.47 25.38 0.71
C LEU A 151 -33.97 23.93 0.77
N CYS A 152 -33.06 22.99 0.52
CA CYS A 152 -33.25 21.59 0.92
C CYS A 152 -33.13 21.52 2.46
N PRO A 153 -33.93 20.68 3.15
CA PRO A 153 -33.93 20.60 4.61
C PRO A 153 -32.53 20.33 5.16
N GLN A 154 -32.20 20.95 6.30
CA GLN A 154 -30.99 20.63 7.07
C GLN A 154 -30.96 19.12 7.31
N LEU A 155 -29.99 18.43 6.68
CA LEU A 155 -29.72 17.04 6.97
C LEU A 155 -29.22 16.96 8.41
N HIS A 156 -30.05 16.38 9.29
CA HIS A 156 -29.63 15.89 10.59
C HIS A 156 -28.29 15.15 10.46
N SER A 157 -27.44 15.22 11.49
CA SER A 157 -26.27 14.37 11.63
C SER A 157 -26.72 12.92 11.47
N ARG A 158 -26.60 12.38 10.25
CA ARG A 158 -26.94 10.99 9.95
C ARG A 158 -26.20 10.13 10.97
N GLU A 159 -26.88 9.15 11.55
CA GLU A 159 -26.24 8.13 12.38
C GLU A 159 -25.18 7.45 11.51
N LYS A 160 -23.92 7.89 11.65
CA LYS A 160 -22.81 7.28 10.93
C LYS A 160 -22.55 5.93 11.57
N LYS A 161 -22.33 4.91 10.74
CA LYS A 161 -21.93 3.57 11.22
C LYS A 161 -20.69 3.75 12.09
N LEU A 162 -20.76 3.49 13.39
CA LEU A 162 -19.59 3.58 14.25
C LEU A 162 -18.64 2.41 13.94
N ILE A 163 -17.35 2.70 13.92
CA ILE A 163 -16.29 1.71 13.78
C ILE A 163 -15.53 1.65 15.09
N ASP A 164 -15.22 0.44 15.54
CA ASP A 164 -14.35 0.21 16.68
C ASP A 164 -12.95 -0.22 16.21
N PHE A 165 -11.98 0.67 16.38
CA PHE A 165 -10.56 0.39 16.16
C PHE A 165 -9.87 -0.18 17.40
N LYS A 166 -10.55 -0.26 18.56
CA LYS A 166 -9.93 -0.62 19.82
C LYS A 166 -9.24 -1.98 19.73
N GLU A 167 -7.95 -1.99 20.07
CA GLU A 167 -7.06 -3.17 20.08
C GLU A 167 -6.97 -3.92 18.74
N LYS A 168 -7.50 -3.35 17.64
CA LYS A 168 -7.44 -3.96 16.31
C LYS A 168 -6.05 -3.79 15.69
N LEU A 169 -5.59 -4.85 15.05
CA LEU A 169 -4.30 -4.85 14.36
C LEU A 169 -4.43 -4.20 12.98
N TYR A 170 -4.06 -2.92 12.91
CA TYR A 170 -4.22 -2.12 11.69
C TYR A 170 -2.93 -2.05 10.86
N LEU A 171 -2.95 -2.67 9.67
CA LEU A 171 -1.94 -2.49 8.64
C LEU A 171 -2.04 -1.09 7.99
N ALA A 172 -0.96 -0.32 8.07
CA ALA A 172 -0.89 1.01 7.47
C ALA A 172 -1.08 1.00 5.94
N PRO A 173 -1.59 2.08 5.35
CA PRO A 173 -1.52 2.30 3.91
C PRO A 173 -0.07 2.57 3.49
N LEU A 174 0.49 1.69 2.66
CA LEU A 174 1.93 1.68 2.32
C LEU A 174 2.14 1.85 0.82
N THR A 175 2.50 3.06 0.37
CA THR A 175 2.70 3.32 -1.07
C THR A 175 3.75 2.40 -1.69
N THR A 176 3.43 1.82 -2.84
CA THR A 176 4.16 0.82 -3.66
C THR A 176 4.02 -0.62 -3.17
N VAL A 177 4.05 -0.87 -1.87
CA VAL A 177 4.17 -2.24 -1.31
C VAL A 177 2.90 -2.71 -0.60
N GLY A 178 2.01 -1.81 -0.19
CA GLY A 178 0.70 -2.08 0.42
C GLY A 178 -0.39 -2.45 -0.59
N ASN A 179 -0.01 -3.09 -1.68
CA ASN A 179 -0.93 -3.58 -2.71
C ASN A 179 -1.81 -4.72 -2.16
N LEU A 180 -2.88 -5.05 -2.88
CA LEU A 180 -3.86 -6.05 -2.46
C LEU A 180 -3.23 -7.41 -2.09
N PRO A 181 -2.30 -7.99 -2.89
CA PRO A 181 -1.59 -9.21 -2.52
C PRO A 181 -0.84 -9.14 -1.18
N PHE A 182 -0.15 -8.04 -0.90
CA PHE A 182 0.55 -7.84 0.38
C PHE A 182 -0.44 -7.71 1.55
N ARG A 183 -1.54 -6.98 1.37
CA ARG A 183 -2.58 -6.85 2.40
C ARG A 183 -3.22 -8.19 2.72
N ARG A 184 -3.51 -9.03 1.70
CA ARG A 184 -3.99 -10.40 1.89
C ARG A 184 -3.00 -11.28 2.63
N THR A 185 -1.71 -11.15 2.34
CA THR A 185 -0.63 -11.83 3.08
C THR A 185 -0.65 -11.43 4.56
N CYS A 186 -0.78 -10.14 4.86
CA CYS A 186 -0.90 -9.66 6.24
C CYS A 186 -2.20 -10.12 6.92
N LYS A 187 -3.32 -10.15 6.18
CA LYS A 187 -4.62 -10.63 6.67
C LYS A 187 -4.56 -12.10 7.06
N LEU A 188 -3.94 -12.94 6.24
CA LEU A 188 -3.68 -14.35 6.55
C LEU A 188 -2.84 -14.51 7.83
N LEU A 189 -1.90 -13.60 8.06
CA LEU A 189 -1.03 -13.58 9.25
C LEU A 189 -1.66 -12.84 10.44
N GLY A 190 -2.93 -12.43 10.35
CA GLY A 190 -3.69 -11.93 11.48
C GLY A 190 -3.90 -10.42 11.54
N ALA A 191 -3.62 -9.65 10.49
CA ALA A 191 -4.07 -8.25 10.44
C ALA A 191 -5.61 -8.19 10.52
N ASP A 192 -6.17 -7.32 11.36
CA ASP A 192 -7.62 -7.18 11.48
C ASP A 192 -8.14 -6.16 10.47
N ILE A 193 -7.43 -5.03 10.33
CA ILE A 193 -7.80 -3.92 9.46
C ILE A 193 -6.73 -3.72 8.39
N THR A 194 -7.17 -3.61 7.14
CA THR A 194 -6.32 -3.27 6.00
C THR A 194 -6.79 -1.97 5.36
N CYS A 195 -5.86 -1.27 4.72
CA CYS A 195 -6.18 -0.05 3.98
C CYS A 195 -5.40 0.01 2.68
N GLY A 196 -6.10 0.38 1.61
CA GLY A 196 -5.50 0.58 0.29
C GLY A 196 -4.37 1.60 0.29
N GLU A 197 -3.52 1.53 -0.71
CA GLU A 197 -2.50 2.57 -0.90
C GLU A 197 -3.13 3.94 -1.11
N MET A 198 -2.39 5.00 -0.80
CA MET A 198 -2.83 6.38 -0.97
C MET A 198 -3.21 6.66 -2.45
N ALA A 199 -4.49 6.93 -2.69
CA ALA A 199 -5.02 7.30 -4.00
C ALA A 199 -5.21 8.83 -4.14
N MET A 200 -4.70 9.41 -5.21
CA MET A 200 -4.83 10.84 -5.53
C MET A 200 -6.24 11.14 -6.07
N CYS A 201 -6.99 11.99 -5.36
CA CYS A 201 -8.36 12.35 -5.73
C CYS A 201 -8.49 12.86 -7.17
N THR A 202 -7.54 13.69 -7.62
CA THR A 202 -7.53 14.22 -8.99
C THR A 202 -7.44 13.13 -10.04
N ASN A 203 -6.64 12.09 -9.79
CA ASN A 203 -6.41 11.00 -10.74
C ASN A 203 -7.61 10.03 -10.76
N LEU A 204 -8.26 9.84 -9.62
CA LEU A 204 -9.52 9.09 -9.52
C LEU A 204 -10.63 9.77 -10.35
N LEU A 205 -10.80 11.08 -10.18
CA LEU A 205 -11.78 11.88 -10.95
C LEU A 205 -11.45 11.91 -12.45
N GLN A 206 -10.19 11.72 -12.83
CA GLN A 206 -9.76 11.56 -14.22
C GLN A 206 -9.90 10.12 -14.75
N GLY A 207 -10.47 9.18 -13.98
CA GLY A 207 -10.67 7.80 -14.44
C GLY A 207 -9.37 7.05 -14.73
N GLN A 208 -8.25 7.43 -14.10
CA GLN A 208 -6.95 6.80 -14.32
C GLN A 208 -6.95 5.38 -13.76
N ALA A 209 -6.84 4.38 -14.63
CA ALA A 209 -6.97 2.97 -14.25
C ALA A 209 -5.98 2.52 -13.16
N SER A 210 -4.73 3.02 -13.21
CA SER A 210 -3.71 2.70 -12.20
C SER A 210 -4.04 3.26 -10.81
N GLU A 211 -4.75 4.39 -10.74
CA GLU A 211 -5.17 4.98 -9.47
C GLU A 211 -6.36 4.23 -8.89
N TRP A 212 -7.31 3.87 -9.75
CA TRP A 212 -8.48 3.08 -9.38
C TRP A 212 -8.12 1.66 -8.91
N ALA A 213 -7.01 1.11 -9.38
CA ALA A 213 -6.48 -0.16 -8.88
C ALA A 213 -6.17 -0.11 -7.37
N LEU A 214 -5.83 1.07 -6.82
CA LEU A 214 -5.52 1.25 -5.40
C LEU A 214 -6.76 1.14 -4.50
N LEU A 215 -7.96 1.30 -5.08
CA LEU A 215 -9.24 1.22 -4.38
C LEU A 215 -9.76 -0.22 -4.24
N ARG A 216 -9.13 -1.17 -4.93
CA ARG A 216 -9.54 -2.57 -4.93
C ARG A 216 -9.30 -3.20 -3.57
N GLY A 217 -10.31 -3.95 -3.11
CA GLY A 217 -10.26 -4.82 -1.94
C GLY A 217 -10.52 -6.26 -2.33
N HIS A 218 -10.38 -7.17 -1.38
CA HIS A 218 -10.69 -8.58 -1.53
C HIS A 218 -11.69 -9.03 -0.46
N SER A 219 -12.56 -10.00 -0.73
CA SER A 219 -13.58 -10.47 0.21
C SER A 219 -13.04 -11.02 1.54
N SER A 220 -11.76 -11.42 1.57
CA SER A 220 -11.06 -11.81 2.81
C SER A 220 -10.68 -10.63 3.70
N GLU A 221 -10.74 -9.39 3.19
CA GLU A 221 -10.48 -8.18 3.96
C GLU A 221 -11.77 -7.75 4.67
N ASP A 222 -12.11 -8.44 5.77
CA ASP A 222 -13.35 -8.21 6.54
C ASP A 222 -13.52 -6.77 7.04
N PHE A 223 -12.41 -6.05 7.14
CA PHE A 223 -12.36 -4.65 7.55
C PHE A 223 -11.39 -3.89 6.64
N PHE A 224 -11.94 -3.20 5.64
CA PHE A 224 -11.16 -2.55 4.58
C PHE A 224 -11.46 -1.05 4.43
N GLY A 225 -10.40 -0.24 4.43
CA GLY A 225 -10.48 1.19 4.16
C GLY A 225 -9.80 1.63 2.87
N ILE A 226 -10.28 2.74 2.30
CA ILE A 226 -9.60 3.44 1.20
C ILE A 226 -8.93 4.71 1.74
N GLN A 227 -7.64 4.90 1.47
CA GLN A 227 -6.96 6.16 1.75
C GLN A 227 -6.93 7.05 0.50
N ILE A 228 -7.46 8.28 0.62
CA ILE A 228 -7.41 9.30 -0.44
C ILE A 228 -6.48 10.46 -0.07
N CYS A 229 -5.97 11.17 -1.08
CA CYS A 229 -5.14 12.36 -0.91
C CYS A 229 -5.57 13.46 -1.87
N GLY A 230 -5.82 14.66 -1.33
CA GLY A 230 -6.25 15.82 -2.09
C GLY A 230 -5.95 17.14 -1.36
N VAL A 231 -6.13 18.25 -2.08
CA VAL A 231 -5.77 19.60 -1.63
C VAL A 231 -6.99 20.48 -1.41
N TYR A 232 -8.04 20.25 -2.18
CA TYR A 232 -9.19 21.15 -2.26
C TYR A 232 -10.47 20.42 -1.81
N PRO A 233 -11.32 21.09 -1.00
CA PRO A 233 -12.56 20.51 -0.49
C PRO A 233 -13.50 20.00 -1.59
N ASP A 234 -13.60 20.70 -2.71
CA ASP A 234 -14.45 20.31 -3.84
C ASP A 234 -13.99 19.00 -4.50
N THR A 235 -12.68 18.85 -4.68
CA THR A 235 -12.05 17.66 -5.24
C THR A 235 -12.26 16.46 -4.31
N ILE A 236 -12.11 16.67 -3.00
CA ILE A 236 -12.35 15.65 -1.98
C ILE A 236 -13.83 15.25 -1.97
N ALA A 237 -14.74 16.21 -1.89
CA ALA A 237 -16.18 16.00 -1.84
C ALA A 237 -16.68 15.14 -3.02
N ARG A 238 -16.27 15.47 -4.25
CA ARG A 238 -16.63 14.70 -5.44
C ARG A 238 -16.03 13.28 -5.43
N THR A 239 -14.81 13.14 -4.95
CA THR A 239 -14.16 11.82 -4.82
C THR A 239 -14.87 10.95 -3.80
N ILE A 240 -15.27 11.52 -2.66
CA ILE A 240 -16.05 10.84 -1.62
C ILE A 240 -17.38 10.35 -2.19
N GLU A 241 -18.14 11.22 -2.87
CA GLU A 241 -19.41 10.82 -3.49
C GLU A 241 -19.21 9.69 -4.53
N LEU A 242 -18.10 9.73 -5.27
CA LEU A 242 -17.75 8.70 -6.23
C LEU A 242 -17.49 7.34 -5.58
N ILE A 243 -16.73 7.33 -4.48
CA ILE A 243 -16.41 6.12 -3.71
C ILE A 243 -17.68 5.57 -3.05
N GLU A 244 -18.49 6.40 -2.41
CA GLU A 244 -19.72 5.98 -1.73
C GLU A 244 -20.70 5.29 -2.70
N ARG A 245 -20.75 5.73 -3.97
CA ARG A 245 -21.61 5.17 -5.01
C ARG A 245 -21.07 3.89 -5.65
N GLY A 246 -19.75 3.72 -5.71
CA GLY A 246 -19.10 2.72 -6.57
C GLY A 246 -18.23 1.71 -5.84
N CYS A 247 -18.02 1.88 -4.54
CA CYS A 247 -17.11 1.05 -3.76
C CYS A 247 -17.77 0.54 -2.46
N THR A 248 -17.38 -0.66 -2.10
CA THR A 248 -17.61 -1.27 -0.79
C THR A 248 -16.36 -1.08 0.04
N VAL A 249 -16.49 -0.32 1.13
CA VAL A 249 -15.46 -0.06 2.13
C VAL A 249 -16.14 0.08 3.50
N ASP A 250 -15.36 -0.05 4.57
CA ASP A 250 -15.81 0.22 5.93
C ASP A 250 -15.56 1.67 6.32
N PHE A 251 -14.46 2.26 5.83
CA PHE A 251 -14.11 3.66 6.11
C PHE A 251 -13.34 4.30 4.95
N ILE A 252 -13.28 5.63 4.97
CA ILE A 252 -12.40 6.40 4.09
C ILE A 252 -11.41 7.17 4.98
N ASP A 253 -10.12 7.09 4.66
CA ASP A 253 -9.05 7.82 5.32
C ASP A 253 -8.55 8.96 4.43
N ILE A 254 -8.34 10.14 5.00
CA ILE A 254 -7.70 11.26 4.29
C ILE A 254 -6.24 11.37 4.73
N ASN A 255 -5.34 11.20 3.75
CA ASN A 255 -3.92 11.37 3.97
C ASN A 255 -3.57 12.85 4.14
N MET A 256 -3.18 13.21 5.37
CA MET A 256 -2.66 14.51 5.76
C MET A 256 -1.23 14.41 6.34
N GLY A 257 -0.51 13.33 6.00
CA GLY A 257 0.79 13.00 6.61
C GLY A 257 1.90 12.60 5.63
N CYS A 258 1.58 12.36 4.36
CA CYS A 258 2.57 11.95 3.35
C CYS A 258 3.64 13.04 3.15
N PRO A 259 4.93 12.74 3.36
CA PRO A 259 6.02 13.71 3.26
C PRO A 259 6.61 13.82 1.84
N ILE A 260 6.11 13.05 0.87
CA ILE A 260 6.67 12.96 -0.49
C ILE A 260 6.58 14.33 -1.16
N ASP A 261 7.70 14.81 -1.70
CA ASP A 261 7.81 16.18 -2.21
C ASP A 261 6.82 16.46 -3.34
N ILE A 262 6.57 15.49 -4.23
CA ILE A 262 5.56 15.63 -5.31
C ILE A 262 4.15 15.87 -4.75
N VAL A 263 3.82 15.28 -3.59
CA VAL A 263 2.51 15.45 -2.92
C VAL A 263 2.48 16.78 -2.17
N VAL A 264 3.55 17.08 -1.42
CA VAL A 264 3.69 18.30 -0.62
C VAL A 264 3.71 19.55 -1.49
N ASN A 265 4.41 19.52 -2.62
CA ASN A 265 4.52 20.65 -3.56
C ASN A 265 3.18 20.97 -4.23
N LYS A 266 2.26 20.00 -4.32
CA LYS A 266 0.86 20.24 -4.74
C LYS A 266 0.00 20.82 -3.62
N GLY A 267 0.51 20.91 -2.40
CA GLY A 267 -0.23 21.38 -1.22
C GLY A 267 -1.01 20.28 -0.48
N ALA A 268 -0.78 19.00 -0.80
CA ALA A 268 -1.45 17.86 -0.17
C ALA A 268 -0.53 17.18 0.88
N GLY A 269 -1.02 16.08 1.47
CA GLY A 269 -0.29 15.31 2.46
C GLY A 269 0.07 16.17 3.67
N SER A 270 1.30 16.05 4.16
CA SER A 270 1.74 16.80 5.35
C SER A 270 1.77 18.32 5.17
N SER A 271 1.70 18.84 3.94
CA SER A 271 1.58 20.29 3.68
C SER A 271 0.35 20.90 4.38
N LEU A 272 -0.72 20.11 4.51
CA LEU A 272 -1.96 20.50 5.19
C LEU A 272 -1.75 20.87 6.67
N LEU A 273 -0.72 20.33 7.33
CA LEU A 273 -0.38 20.65 8.74
C LEU A 273 0.03 22.11 8.94
N THR A 274 0.38 22.82 7.85
CA THR A 274 0.65 24.27 7.88
C THR A 274 -0.59 25.11 7.58
N LYS A 275 -1.73 24.48 7.25
CA LYS A 275 -2.96 25.13 6.79
C LYS A 275 -4.20 24.59 7.52
N PRO A 276 -4.38 24.83 8.82
CA PRO A 276 -5.49 24.28 9.60
C PRO A 276 -6.88 24.61 9.01
N MET A 277 -7.07 25.83 8.50
CA MET A 277 -8.34 26.21 7.84
C MET A 277 -8.60 25.36 6.59
N ARG A 278 -7.56 24.95 5.86
CA ARG A 278 -7.72 24.04 4.73
C ARG A 278 -8.07 22.63 5.18
N MET A 279 -7.46 22.14 6.27
CA MET A 279 -7.81 20.86 6.88
C MET A 279 -9.28 20.84 7.29
N LYS A 280 -9.73 21.90 8.00
CA LYS A 280 -11.13 22.10 8.37
C LYS A 280 -12.07 21.98 7.17
N SER A 281 -11.84 22.77 6.12
CA SER A 281 -12.70 22.74 4.94
C SER A 281 -12.72 21.36 4.26
N ILE A 282 -11.59 20.66 4.21
CA ILE A 282 -11.51 19.31 3.63
C ILE A 282 -12.31 18.30 4.47
N ILE A 283 -12.10 18.29 5.80
CA ILE A 283 -12.73 17.33 6.71
C ILE A 283 -14.24 17.57 6.76
N GLN A 284 -14.69 18.83 6.87
CA GLN A 284 -16.11 19.17 6.86
C GLN A 284 -16.79 18.79 5.54
N ALA A 285 -16.14 19.05 4.40
CA ALA A 285 -16.69 18.70 3.09
C ALA A 285 -16.76 17.17 2.87
N ALA A 286 -15.80 16.40 3.38
CA ALA A 286 -15.86 14.94 3.34
C ALA A 286 -16.95 14.41 4.28
N SER A 287 -16.92 14.85 5.54
CA SER A 287 -17.81 14.41 6.61
C SER A 287 -19.29 14.66 6.31
N SER A 288 -19.63 15.73 5.59
CA SER A 288 -21.02 16.06 5.24
C SER A 288 -21.63 15.17 4.14
N ILE A 289 -20.80 14.40 3.43
CA ILE A 289 -21.24 13.52 2.34
C ILE A 289 -21.24 12.05 2.75
N MET A 290 -20.28 11.67 3.61
CA MET A 290 -20.04 10.28 3.99
C MET A 290 -21.14 9.71 4.89
N GLU A 291 -21.56 8.48 4.58
CA GLU A 291 -22.38 7.65 5.48
C GLU A 291 -21.48 6.77 6.38
N ARG A 292 -20.27 6.45 5.89
CA ARG A 292 -19.25 5.67 6.60
C ARG A 292 -18.34 6.56 7.46
N PRO A 293 -17.57 6.02 8.43
CA PRO A 293 -16.60 6.81 9.20
C PRO A 293 -15.51 7.44 8.35
N LEU A 294 -15.25 8.71 8.66
CA LEU A 294 -14.12 9.44 8.15
C LEU A 294 -12.96 9.33 9.13
N THR A 295 -11.81 8.90 8.63
CA THR A 295 -10.56 8.89 9.39
C THR A 295 -9.55 9.81 8.74
N VAL A 296 -8.56 10.28 9.51
CA VAL A 296 -7.44 11.05 8.97
C VAL A 296 -6.12 10.52 9.49
N LYS A 297 -5.11 10.50 8.62
CA LYS A 297 -3.75 10.17 8.99
C LYS A 297 -2.83 11.38 8.90
N VAL A 298 -2.24 11.74 10.03
CA VAL A 298 -1.36 12.91 10.17
C VAL A 298 0.06 12.52 10.61
N ARG A 299 0.93 13.52 10.59
CA ARG A 299 2.23 13.56 11.27
C ARG A 299 2.15 14.55 12.43
N THR A 300 3.12 14.55 13.35
CA THR A 300 3.11 15.49 14.49
C THR A 300 3.11 16.96 14.05
N ALA A 301 3.82 17.26 12.95
CA ALA A 301 3.93 18.59 12.35
C ALA A 301 4.53 18.55 10.94
N TYR A 302 4.56 19.71 10.28
CA TYR A 302 5.38 19.90 9.09
C TYR A 302 6.87 20.09 9.43
N PHE A 303 7.15 21.00 10.37
CA PHE A 303 8.50 21.35 10.82
C PHE A 303 8.88 20.58 12.08
N GLU A 304 10.15 20.20 12.21
CA GLU A 304 10.69 19.65 13.45
C GLU A 304 10.57 20.66 14.61
N GLY A 305 10.25 20.17 15.82
CA GLY A 305 10.08 21.00 17.01
C GLY A 305 8.82 21.89 17.01
N ARG A 306 7.92 21.73 16.03
CA ARG A 306 6.67 22.52 15.92
C ARG A 306 5.42 21.66 15.89
N ASN A 307 5.40 20.66 16.76
CA ASN A 307 4.24 19.79 17.02
C ASN A 307 2.97 20.64 17.22
N ARG A 308 1.83 20.18 16.66
CA ARG A 308 0.58 20.97 16.67
C ARG A 308 -0.72 20.16 16.75
N ILE A 309 -0.65 18.84 16.52
CA ILE A 309 -1.84 17.98 16.56
C ILE A 309 -2.57 18.04 17.90
N ASP A 310 -1.84 18.20 19.00
CA ASP A 310 -2.38 18.29 20.36
C ASP A 310 -3.33 19.49 20.52
N SER A 311 -3.01 20.62 19.89
CA SER A 311 -3.86 21.82 19.87
C SER A 311 -5.04 21.72 18.90
N LEU A 312 -4.98 20.82 17.91
CA LEU A 312 -5.98 20.69 16.85
C LEU A 312 -6.88 19.46 17.03
N ILE A 313 -6.59 18.57 17.98
CA ILE A 313 -7.23 17.26 18.04
C ILE A 313 -8.73 17.35 18.32
N SER A 314 -9.14 18.23 19.23
CA SER A 314 -10.55 18.50 19.52
C SER A 314 -11.26 19.11 18.32
N ASP A 315 -10.60 20.02 17.60
CA ASP A 315 -11.14 20.62 16.38
C ASP A 315 -11.31 19.58 15.27
N ILE A 316 -10.32 18.69 15.07
CA ILE A 316 -10.39 17.60 14.09
C ILE A 316 -11.59 16.70 14.37
N SER A 317 -11.84 16.35 15.64
CA SER A 317 -13.06 15.65 16.05
C SER A 317 -14.32 16.43 15.66
N ASN A 318 -14.39 17.73 16.01
CA ASN A 318 -15.54 18.59 15.75
C ASN A 318 -15.80 18.83 14.25
N TRP A 319 -14.78 18.74 13.40
CA TRP A 319 -14.95 18.83 11.95
C TRP A 319 -15.58 17.56 11.36
N GLY A 320 -15.65 16.47 12.13
CA GLY A 320 -16.39 15.25 11.82
C GLY A 320 -15.52 14.02 11.52
N THR A 321 -14.28 14.02 12.00
CA THR A 321 -13.40 12.84 11.99
C THR A 321 -13.77 11.89 13.13
N SER A 322 -13.89 10.59 12.84
CA SER A 322 -14.20 9.53 13.81
C SER A 322 -12.96 8.88 14.42
N ALA A 323 -11.85 8.84 13.68
CA ALA A 323 -10.56 8.39 14.19
C ALA A 323 -9.39 9.13 13.55
N ILE A 324 -8.34 9.36 14.31
CA ILE A 324 -7.09 9.98 13.85
C ILE A 324 -5.92 9.03 14.07
N THR A 325 -5.11 8.82 13.04
CA THR A 325 -3.81 8.15 13.19
C THR A 325 -2.68 9.17 13.17
N ILE A 326 -1.85 9.19 14.22
CA ILE A 326 -0.74 10.12 14.38
C ILE A 326 0.58 9.37 14.17
N HIS A 327 1.30 9.71 13.10
CA HIS A 327 2.70 9.28 12.97
C HIS A 327 3.58 10.18 13.84
N GLY A 328 4.31 9.58 14.79
CA GLY A 328 5.15 10.27 15.79
C GLY A 328 6.39 10.97 15.24
N ARG A 329 6.37 11.44 13.98
CA ARG A 329 7.45 12.23 13.39
C ARG A 329 6.87 13.42 12.65
N SER A 330 7.62 14.51 12.61
CA SER A 330 7.33 15.61 11.70
C SER A 330 7.60 15.22 10.25
N ARG A 331 7.13 16.01 9.27
CA ARG A 331 7.48 15.81 7.86
C ARG A 331 8.98 15.93 7.64
N GLN A 332 9.63 16.93 8.22
CA GLN A 332 11.08 17.18 8.07
C GLN A 332 11.92 16.01 8.59
N GLN A 333 11.52 15.41 9.71
CA GLN A 333 12.22 14.26 10.27
C GLN A 333 12.18 13.05 9.34
N ARG A 334 11.18 12.92 8.46
CA ARG A 334 10.96 11.74 7.61
C ARG A 334 11.09 10.44 8.41
N TYR A 335 12.27 9.81 8.38
CA TYR A 335 12.67 8.61 9.12
C TYR A 335 14.05 8.73 9.80
N SER A 336 14.61 9.94 9.94
CA SER A 336 15.94 10.19 10.52
C SER A 336 15.99 10.14 12.04
N LYS A 337 14.84 10.27 12.71
CA LYS A 337 14.69 10.20 14.17
C LYS A 337 13.80 9.04 14.58
N LEU A 338 13.72 8.73 15.87
CA LEU A 338 12.70 7.82 16.42
C LEU A 338 11.32 8.48 16.39
N ALA A 339 10.27 7.68 16.46
CA ALA A 339 8.92 8.20 16.68
C ALA A 339 8.78 8.71 18.12
N ASP A 340 8.29 9.94 18.25
CA ASP A 340 7.92 10.61 19.49
C ASP A 340 6.55 10.09 19.96
N TRP A 341 6.60 9.06 20.81
CA TRP A 341 5.41 8.43 21.38
C TRP A 341 4.83 9.20 22.54
N ASP A 342 5.65 9.90 23.33
CA ASP A 342 5.19 10.75 24.43
C ASP A 342 4.22 11.82 23.91
N TYR A 343 4.55 12.43 22.77
CA TYR A 343 3.66 13.37 22.11
C TYR A 343 2.38 12.72 21.55
N ILE A 344 2.43 11.45 21.11
CA ILE A 344 1.21 10.71 20.72
C ILE A 344 0.31 10.49 21.94
N TYR A 345 0.89 10.12 23.09
CA TYR A 345 0.15 9.92 24.34
C TYR A 345 -0.48 11.22 24.84
N GLU A 346 0.24 12.35 24.72
CA GLU A 346 -0.29 13.67 25.01
C GLU A 346 -1.52 13.98 24.13
N CYS A 347 -1.42 13.74 22.82
CA CYS A 347 -2.55 13.90 21.90
C CYS A 347 -3.72 13.00 22.30
N ALA A 348 -3.48 11.71 22.56
CA ALA A 348 -4.51 10.75 22.96
C ALA A 348 -5.23 11.18 24.26
N THR A 349 -4.50 11.75 25.21
CA THR A 349 -5.05 12.24 26.48
C THR A 349 -5.90 13.50 26.30
N LYS A 350 -5.51 14.39 25.38
CA LYS A 350 -6.27 15.62 25.06
C LYS A 350 -7.47 15.37 24.13
N ALA A 351 -7.55 14.19 23.50
CA ALA A 351 -8.62 13.89 22.55
C ALA A 351 -9.98 13.74 23.26
N PRO A 352 -11.08 14.25 22.66
CA PRO A 352 -12.43 13.95 23.13
C PRO A 352 -12.70 12.44 23.06
N ASP A 353 -13.51 11.90 23.98
CA ASP A 353 -13.81 10.46 24.03
C ASP A 353 -14.48 9.91 22.77
N ALA A 354 -15.16 10.76 21.99
CA ALA A 354 -15.77 10.39 20.71
C ALA A 354 -14.74 10.17 19.57
N LEU A 355 -13.50 10.65 19.72
CA LEU A 355 -12.44 10.52 18.73
C LEU A 355 -11.47 9.40 19.13
N GLN A 356 -11.40 8.36 18.31
CA GLN A 356 -10.41 7.30 18.50
C GLN A 356 -9.02 7.76 18.03
N VAL A 357 -8.01 7.58 18.87
CA VAL A 357 -6.63 7.96 18.55
C VAL A 357 -5.79 6.71 18.35
N LEU A 358 -5.14 6.62 17.20
CA LEU A 358 -4.24 5.55 16.84
C LEU A 358 -2.80 6.04 16.74
N GLY A 359 -1.90 5.35 17.42
CA GLY A 359 -0.46 5.65 17.40
C GLY A 359 0.22 5.00 16.21
N ASN A 360 1.20 5.66 15.59
CA ASN A 360 1.96 5.08 14.49
C ASN A 360 3.43 5.49 14.59
N GLY A 361 4.31 4.50 14.41
CA GLY A 361 5.75 4.72 14.33
C GLY A 361 6.51 3.65 15.11
N ASP A 362 7.49 3.03 14.47
CA ASP A 362 8.52 2.25 15.15
C ASP A 362 8.05 1.01 15.93
N ILE A 363 6.92 0.43 15.53
CA ILE A 363 6.42 -0.85 16.06
C ILE A 363 7.01 -1.99 15.25
N PHE A 364 7.87 -2.79 15.88
CA PHE A 364 8.61 -3.88 15.26
C PHE A 364 8.47 -5.21 15.99
N SER A 365 7.68 -5.27 17.06
CA SER A 365 7.44 -6.48 17.83
C SER A 365 6.12 -6.40 18.58
N TYR A 366 5.65 -7.54 19.08
CA TYR A 366 4.52 -7.57 20.00
C TYR A 366 4.80 -6.78 21.29
N SER A 367 6.05 -6.79 21.77
CA SER A 367 6.46 -6.03 22.95
C SER A 367 6.34 -4.53 22.74
N ASP A 368 6.71 -4.01 21.56
CA ASP A 368 6.52 -2.59 21.22
C ASP A 368 5.03 -2.23 21.20
N TRP A 369 4.21 -3.08 20.58
CA TRP A 369 2.76 -2.88 20.53
C TRP A 369 2.13 -2.83 21.92
N ASN A 370 2.43 -3.82 22.76
CA ASN A 370 1.93 -3.90 24.13
C ASN A 370 2.38 -2.73 24.97
N LYS A 371 3.67 -2.35 24.87
CA LYS A 371 4.22 -1.20 25.59
C LYS A 371 3.42 0.07 25.30
N HIS A 372 3.14 0.36 24.04
CA HIS A 372 2.42 1.59 23.70
C HIS A 372 0.95 1.59 24.16
N LEU A 373 0.28 0.44 24.14
CA LEU A 373 -1.08 0.33 24.69
C LEU A 373 -1.11 0.36 26.22
N SER A 374 -0.10 -0.18 26.90
CA SER A 374 0.01 -0.13 28.37
C SER A 374 0.38 1.26 28.87
N ASP A 375 1.30 1.94 28.16
CA ASP A 375 1.79 3.27 28.54
C ASP A 375 0.70 4.35 28.37
N CYS A 376 -0.30 4.13 27.50
CA CYS A 376 -1.42 5.06 27.30
C CYS A 376 -2.75 4.33 27.04
N THR A 377 -3.57 4.18 28.08
CA THR A 377 -4.87 3.49 28.00
C THR A 377 -5.94 4.23 27.19
N LYS A 378 -5.72 5.52 26.89
CA LYS A 378 -6.56 6.33 25.98
C LYS A 378 -6.29 6.04 24.50
N LEU A 379 -5.17 5.36 24.18
CA LEU A 379 -4.87 4.96 22.82
C LEU A 379 -5.80 3.82 22.39
N SER A 380 -6.51 3.98 21.27
CA SER A 380 -7.45 2.94 20.81
C SER A 380 -6.70 1.74 20.25
N ALA A 381 -5.70 1.99 19.40
CA ALA A 381 -4.84 0.96 18.81
C ALA A 381 -3.54 1.59 18.33
N CYS A 382 -2.65 0.78 17.79
CA CYS A 382 -1.58 1.30 16.96
C CYS A 382 -1.77 0.90 15.47
N MET A 383 -1.07 1.59 14.59
CA MET A 383 -1.00 1.26 13.17
C MET A 383 0.41 0.77 12.84
N ILE A 384 0.52 -0.40 12.22
CA ILE A 384 1.78 -1.07 11.90
C ILE A 384 2.14 -0.82 10.44
N ALA A 385 3.33 -0.27 10.20
CA ALA A 385 3.80 0.12 8.87
C ALA A 385 5.02 -0.72 8.43
N ARG A 386 6.22 -0.18 8.62
CA ARG A 386 7.47 -0.84 8.21
C ARG A 386 7.73 -2.15 8.96
N GLY A 387 7.23 -2.31 10.19
CA GLY A 387 7.26 -3.58 10.92
C GLY A 387 6.67 -4.73 10.09
N ALA A 388 5.48 -4.52 9.51
CA ALA A 388 4.83 -5.50 8.64
C ALA A 388 5.58 -5.74 7.33
N LEU A 389 6.24 -4.71 6.76
CA LEU A 389 7.06 -4.89 5.55
C LEU A 389 8.31 -5.74 5.81
N ILE A 390 8.92 -5.61 6.98
CA ILE A 390 10.10 -6.41 7.36
C ILE A 390 9.67 -7.81 7.78
N LYS A 391 8.61 -7.92 8.60
CA LYS A 391 8.03 -9.20 9.02
C LYS A 391 6.49 -9.10 9.07
N PRO A 392 5.77 -9.62 8.07
CA PRO A 392 4.31 -9.53 8.06
C PRO A 392 3.66 -10.37 9.16
N TRP A 393 4.35 -11.36 9.73
CA TRP A 393 3.89 -12.14 10.88
C TRP A 393 3.97 -11.40 12.22
N ILE A 394 4.35 -10.11 12.23
CA ILE A 394 4.22 -9.26 13.43
C ILE A 394 2.78 -9.26 13.98
N PHE A 395 1.78 -9.39 13.11
CA PHE A 395 0.39 -9.52 13.53
C PHE A 395 0.14 -10.83 14.29
N THR A 396 0.76 -11.93 13.85
CA THR A 396 0.72 -13.22 14.54
C THR A 396 1.46 -13.14 15.87
N GLU A 397 2.63 -12.50 15.91
CA GLU A 397 3.38 -12.26 17.15
C GLU A 397 2.53 -11.51 18.20
N ILE A 398 1.75 -10.50 17.77
CA ILE A 398 0.86 -9.76 18.66
C ILE A 398 -0.31 -10.62 19.13
N LYS A 399 -0.94 -11.39 18.24
CA LYS A 399 -2.04 -12.28 18.64
C LYS A 399 -1.60 -13.39 19.60
N GLU A 400 -0.40 -13.92 19.39
CA GLU A 400 0.14 -15.02 20.20
C GLU A 400 1.03 -14.56 21.36
N GLN A 401 1.25 -13.26 21.51
CA GLN A 401 2.04 -12.66 22.59
C GLN A 401 3.45 -13.26 22.70
N ARG A 402 4.10 -13.54 21.57
CA ARG A 402 5.44 -14.13 21.52
C ARG A 402 6.21 -13.73 20.26
N HIS A 403 7.54 -13.81 20.33
CA HIS A 403 8.38 -13.68 19.14
C HIS A 403 8.26 -14.94 18.27
N TRP A 404 8.22 -14.75 16.95
CA TRP A 404 8.17 -15.84 15.98
C TRP A 404 9.53 -16.02 15.32
N ASP A 405 10.23 -17.10 15.68
CA ASP A 405 11.50 -17.49 15.04
C ASP A 405 11.30 -18.54 13.94
N ILE A 406 10.50 -18.20 12.93
CA ILE A 406 10.14 -19.15 11.87
C ILE A 406 11.33 -19.54 10.98
N SER A 407 11.28 -20.76 10.46
CA SER A 407 12.27 -21.33 9.55
C SER A 407 12.36 -20.60 8.21
N SER A 408 13.41 -20.88 7.43
CA SER A 408 13.54 -20.40 6.05
C SER A 408 12.38 -20.86 5.15
N GLY A 409 11.94 -22.11 5.29
CA GLY A 409 10.83 -22.69 4.54
C GLY A 409 9.49 -22.01 4.84
N GLU A 410 9.18 -21.74 6.11
CA GLU A 410 7.98 -20.99 6.49
C GLU A 410 8.00 -19.56 5.94
N ARG A 411 9.15 -18.88 5.98
CA ARG A 411 9.31 -17.55 5.37
C ARG A 411 9.14 -17.59 3.85
N PHE A 412 9.68 -18.61 3.19
CA PHE A 412 9.51 -18.80 1.75
C PHE A 412 8.03 -19.09 1.38
N ASN A 413 7.32 -19.85 2.21
CA ASN A 413 5.88 -20.07 2.04
C ASN A 413 5.06 -18.77 2.15
N VAL A 414 5.47 -17.83 3.00
CA VAL A 414 4.86 -16.49 3.06
C VAL A 414 5.07 -15.73 1.74
N LEU A 415 6.25 -15.82 1.12
CA LEU A 415 6.49 -15.25 -0.21
C LEU A 415 5.67 -15.95 -1.31
N LYS A 416 5.51 -17.28 -1.21
CA LYS A 416 4.66 -18.06 -2.10
C LYS A 416 3.19 -17.64 -2.03
N ASN A 417 2.67 -17.37 -0.82
CA ASN A 417 1.31 -16.84 -0.64
C ASN A 417 1.15 -15.48 -1.33
N PHE A 418 2.11 -14.56 -1.16
CA PHE A 418 2.09 -13.28 -1.87
C PHE A 418 2.07 -13.46 -3.39
N VAL A 419 2.89 -14.37 -3.92
CA VAL A 419 2.94 -14.67 -5.36
C VAL A 419 1.60 -15.19 -5.85
N ASN A 420 0.99 -16.15 -5.14
CA ASN A 420 -0.32 -16.69 -5.50
C ASN A 420 -1.40 -15.59 -5.53
N PHE A 421 -1.44 -14.74 -4.50
CA PHE A 421 -2.36 -13.60 -4.48
C PHE A 421 -2.06 -12.57 -5.57
N GLY A 422 -0.79 -12.41 -5.95
CA GLY A 422 -0.35 -11.55 -7.05
C GLY A 422 -0.81 -12.06 -8.41
N LEU A 423 -0.68 -13.36 -8.66
CA LEU A 423 -1.14 -13.99 -9.90
C LEU A 423 -2.67 -14.00 -10.03
N GLU A 424 -3.38 -14.15 -8.90
CA GLU A 424 -4.83 -13.94 -8.85
C GLU A 424 -5.20 -12.49 -9.22
N HIS A 425 -4.49 -11.52 -8.65
CA HIS A 425 -4.83 -10.10 -8.79
C HIS A 425 -4.44 -9.49 -10.13
N TRP A 426 -3.20 -9.72 -10.56
CA TRP A 426 -2.62 -9.12 -11.77
C TRP A 426 -2.68 -10.04 -12.98
N GLY A 427 -3.06 -11.30 -12.78
CA GLY A 427 -3.05 -12.32 -13.81
C GLY A 427 -1.79 -13.17 -13.77
N SER A 428 -1.90 -14.32 -14.42
CA SER A 428 -0.80 -15.27 -14.58
C SER A 428 -0.23 -15.27 -16.01
N ASP A 429 -0.72 -14.38 -16.87
CA ASP A 429 -0.09 -14.10 -18.16
C ASP A 429 1.29 -13.46 -17.93
N THR A 430 2.09 -13.33 -19.00
CA THR A 430 3.44 -12.75 -18.91
C THR A 430 3.45 -11.41 -18.18
N LYS A 431 2.46 -10.55 -18.46
CA LYS A 431 2.35 -9.23 -17.82
C LYS A 431 2.03 -9.34 -16.33
N GLY A 432 1.10 -10.21 -15.94
CA GLY A 432 0.71 -10.41 -14.56
C GLY A 432 1.82 -11.07 -13.72
N VAL A 433 2.54 -12.04 -14.30
CA VAL A 433 3.75 -12.64 -13.71
C VAL A 433 4.81 -11.58 -13.46
N GLU A 434 5.14 -10.75 -14.47
CA GLU A 434 6.17 -9.72 -14.32
C GLU A 434 5.74 -8.58 -13.40
N THR A 435 4.43 -8.29 -13.32
CA THR A 435 3.88 -7.34 -12.33
C THR A 435 4.03 -7.91 -10.92
N THR A 436 3.67 -9.18 -10.72
CA THR A 436 3.85 -9.90 -9.46
C THR A 436 5.31 -9.92 -9.03
N ARG A 437 6.22 -10.25 -9.96
CA ARG A 437 7.66 -10.24 -9.75
C ARG A 437 8.15 -8.86 -9.33
N ARG A 438 7.75 -7.80 -10.04
CA ARG A 438 8.16 -6.43 -9.72
C ARG A 438 7.80 -6.07 -8.28
N PHE A 439 6.57 -6.37 -7.84
CA PHE A 439 6.14 -6.03 -6.48
C PHE A 439 6.72 -6.96 -5.41
N LEU A 440 6.96 -8.24 -5.73
CA LEU A 440 7.71 -9.15 -4.86
C LEU A 440 9.13 -8.60 -4.61
N LEU A 441 9.83 -8.17 -5.65
CA LEU A 441 11.18 -7.60 -5.54
C LEU A 441 11.19 -6.27 -4.74
N GLU A 442 10.17 -5.42 -4.91
CA GLU A 442 10.01 -4.23 -4.07
C GLU A 442 9.82 -4.60 -2.60
N TRP A 443 9.07 -5.65 -2.31
CA TRP A 443 8.87 -6.11 -0.94
C TRP A 443 10.13 -6.77 -0.35
N LEU A 444 10.84 -7.60 -1.11
CA LEU A 444 12.13 -8.19 -0.71
C LEU A 444 13.15 -7.12 -0.30
N SER A 445 13.11 -5.93 -0.92
CA SER A 445 13.92 -4.77 -0.52
C SER A 445 13.60 -4.18 0.88
N TYR A 446 12.60 -4.71 1.57
CA TYR A 446 12.32 -4.47 2.99
C TYR A 446 12.59 -5.72 3.82
N THR A 447 12.09 -6.88 3.39
CA THR A 447 12.15 -8.15 4.15
C THR A 447 13.58 -8.62 4.41
N TYR A 448 14.55 -8.32 3.54
CA TYR A 448 15.96 -8.69 3.77
C TYR A 448 16.53 -8.15 5.08
N ARG A 449 15.91 -7.09 5.62
CA ARG A 449 16.31 -6.48 6.88
C ARG A 449 15.96 -7.32 8.10
N TYR A 450 15.05 -8.28 7.95
CA TYR A 450 14.69 -9.18 9.04
C TYR A 450 15.89 -10.05 9.40
N VAL A 451 16.25 -10.04 10.68
CA VAL A 451 17.18 -11.00 11.25
C VAL A 451 16.36 -12.02 12.05
N PRO A 452 16.53 -13.33 11.80
CA PRO A 452 15.91 -14.38 12.61
C PRO A 452 16.18 -14.17 14.10
N VAL A 453 15.17 -14.41 14.93
CA VAL A 453 15.25 -14.14 16.38
C VAL A 453 16.33 -15.00 17.01
N GLY A 454 16.48 -16.26 16.58
CA GLY A 454 17.53 -17.16 17.06
C GLY A 454 18.97 -16.70 16.76
N LEU A 455 19.15 -15.77 15.83
CA LEU A 455 20.45 -15.22 15.42
C LEU A 455 20.78 -13.91 16.13
N LEU A 456 19.84 -13.30 16.86
CA LEU A 456 20.04 -12.05 17.58
C LEU A 456 20.53 -12.30 19.01
N ASP A 457 21.51 -11.52 19.47
CA ASP A 457 21.90 -11.44 20.88
C ASP A 457 20.95 -10.54 21.70
N VAL A 458 20.33 -9.56 21.05
CA VAL A 458 19.39 -8.63 21.69
C VAL A 458 18.09 -8.62 20.91
N ILE A 459 16.99 -8.87 21.61
CA ILE A 459 15.63 -8.87 21.08
C ILE A 459 14.81 -7.78 21.78
N PRO A 460 13.81 -7.18 21.10
CA PRO A 460 13.48 -7.31 19.67
C PRO A 460 14.41 -6.49 18.77
N GLN A 461 14.46 -6.82 17.47
CA GLN A 461 15.15 -6.02 16.46
C GLN A 461 14.52 -4.62 16.34
N ARG A 462 15.35 -3.56 16.40
CA ARG A 462 14.91 -2.17 16.25
C ARG A 462 14.98 -1.67 14.81
N LEU A 463 14.15 -0.68 14.47
CA LEU A 463 14.07 -0.08 13.13
C LEU A 463 15.42 0.40 12.57
N ASN A 464 16.19 1.08 13.40
CA ASN A 464 17.43 1.73 13.00
C ASN A 464 18.56 0.72 12.87
N TRP A 465 18.40 -0.48 13.41
CA TRP A 465 19.38 -1.54 13.32
C TRP A 465 19.48 -2.05 11.89
N ARG A 466 20.64 -1.83 11.29
CA ARG A 466 21.00 -2.44 10.03
C ARG A 466 21.60 -3.81 10.31
N PRO A 467 21.12 -4.89 9.68
CA PRO A 467 21.80 -6.16 9.79
C PRO A 467 23.23 -6.01 9.24
N PRO A 468 24.25 -6.53 9.94
CA PRO A 468 25.55 -6.78 9.31
C PRO A 468 25.38 -7.87 8.22
N SER A 469 26.42 -8.13 7.44
CA SER A 469 26.43 -9.34 6.61
C SER A 469 26.49 -10.57 7.53
N TYR A 470 25.58 -11.52 7.35
CA TYR A 470 25.50 -12.74 8.15
C TYR A 470 25.13 -13.96 7.30
N PHE A 471 25.50 -15.15 7.79
CA PHE A 471 25.00 -16.43 7.32
C PHE A 471 23.71 -16.79 8.07
N GLY A 472 22.72 -17.23 7.32
CA GLY A 472 21.52 -17.83 7.90
C GLY A 472 21.79 -19.21 8.49
N ARG A 473 20.77 -19.80 9.13
CA ARG A 473 20.76 -21.21 9.54
C ARG A 473 20.90 -22.18 8.35
N ASP A 474 20.54 -21.73 7.15
CA ASP A 474 20.69 -22.45 5.89
C ASP A 474 20.93 -21.48 4.72
N ASP A 475 21.13 -22.05 3.52
CA ASP A 475 21.40 -21.28 2.29
C ASP A 475 20.23 -20.37 1.89
N LEU A 476 18.98 -20.80 2.12
CA LEU A 476 17.80 -20.03 1.75
C LEU A 476 17.63 -18.81 2.68
N GLU A 477 17.90 -18.98 3.97
CA GLU A 477 17.94 -17.89 4.94
C GLU A 477 19.06 -16.90 4.63
N THR A 478 20.25 -17.41 4.27
CA THR A 478 21.36 -16.58 3.81
C THR A 478 20.98 -15.78 2.55
N LEU A 479 20.31 -16.42 1.60
CA LEU A 479 19.85 -15.78 0.37
C LEU A 479 18.81 -14.69 0.65
N MET A 480 17.85 -14.94 1.54
CA MET A 480 16.83 -13.96 1.94
C MET A 480 17.39 -12.79 2.76
N ALA A 481 18.51 -12.99 3.46
CA ALA A 481 19.22 -11.95 4.19
C ALA A 481 20.04 -11.01 3.28
N SER A 482 20.29 -11.42 2.03
CA SER A 482 21.11 -10.66 1.09
C SER A 482 20.50 -9.30 0.78
N ASP A 483 21.35 -8.27 0.76
CA ASP A 483 20.99 -6.92 0.30
C ASP A 483 21.18 -6.73 -1.22
N SER A 484 21.56 -7.80 -1.93
CA SER A 484 21.77 -7.81 -3.38
C SER A 484 20.48 -7.98 -4.16
N ALA A 485 20.22 -7.05 -5.08
CA ALA A 485 19.10 -7.18 -6.03
C ALA A 485 19.20 -8.43 -6.91
N ALA A 486 20.41 -8.95 -7.18
CA ALA A 486 20.59 -10.18 -7.93
C ALA A 486 20.08 -11.40 -7.15
N ASP A 487 20.27 -11.42 -5.84
CA ASP A 487 19.77 -12.50 -4.99
C ASP A 487 18.25 -12.43 -4.83
N TRP A 488 17.67 -11.22 -4.77
CA TRP A 488 16.21 -11.07 -4.81
C TRP A 488 15.62 -11.57 -6.13
N ILE A 489 16.32 -11.35 -7.24
CA ILE A 489 15.93 -11.91 -8.55
C ILE A 489 15.94 -13.44 -8.47
N ARG A 490 17.00 -14.06 -7.96
CA ARG A 490 17.07 -15.53 -7.79
C ARG A 490 15.89 -16.07 -6.96
N ILE A 491 15.55 -15.43 -5.83
CA ILE A 491 14.37 -15.81 -5.03
C ILE A 491 13.09 -15.73 -5.87
N SER A 492 12.93 -14.65 -6.65
CA SER A 492 11.77 -14.50 -7.51
C SER A 492 11.71 -15.57 -8.62
N GLU A 493 12.86 -16.05 -9.12
CA GLU A 493 12.92 -17.12 -10.11
C GLU A 493 12.48 -18.47 -9.55
N MET A 494 12.79 -18.74 -8.28
CA MET A 494 12.31 -19.93 -7.58
C MET A 494 10.78 -19.97 -7.47
N LEU A 495 10.11 -18.80 -7.45
CA LEU A 495 8.66 -18.68 -7.25
C LEU A 495 7.86 -18.48 -8.55
N LEU A 496 8.45 -17.80 -9.54
CA LEU A 496 7.76 -17.33 -10.75
C LEU A 496 8.40 -17.81 -12.06
N GLY A 497 9.45 -18.64 -11.99
CA GLY A 497 10.25 -19.07 -13.14
C GLY A 497 11.31 -18.04 -13.54
N LYS A 498 12.15 -18.39 -14.53
CA LYS A 498 13.30 -17.56 -14.96
C LYS A 498 12.88 -16.17 -15.45
N VAL A 499 13.72 -15.18 -15.20
CA VAL A 499 13.54 -13.84 -15.78
C VAL A 499 14.00 -13.80 -17.25
N PRO A 500 13.49 -12.85 -18.06
CA PRO A 500 14.02 -12.62 -19.40
C PRO A 500 15.50 -12.24 -19.39
N GLU A 501 16.20 -12.55 -20.48
CA GLU A 501 17.62 -12.23 -20.61
C GLU A 501 17.87 -10.71 -20.46
N GLY A 502 18.85 -10.35 -19.62
CA GLY A 502 19.18 -8.95 -19.34
C GLY A 502 18.19 -8.21 -18.43
N PHE A 503 17.27 -8.92 -17.76
CA PHE A 503 16.42 -8.34 -16.72
C PHE A 503 17.26 -7.76 -15.59
N THR A 504 16.88 -6.56 -15.13
CA THR A 504 17.53 -5.90 -14.00
C THR A 504 16.47 -5.28 -13.10
N PHE A 505 16.73 -5.28 -11.79
CA PHE A 505 15.86 -4.68 -10.80
C PHE A 505 16.60 -3.59 -10.02
N ALA A 506 15.94 -2.44 -9.88
CA ALA A 506 16.30 -1.43 -8.92
C ALA A 506 15.07 -1.12 -8.05
N PRO A 507 15.20 -1.13 -6.71
CA PRO A 507 14.09 -0.80 -5.82
C PRO A 507 13.70 0.66 -6.01
N LYS A 508 12.39 0.93 -6.00
CA LYS A 508 11.85 2.29 -6.19
C LYS A 508 12.20 3.17 -4.99
N HIS A 509 12.06 2.61 -3.80
CA HIS A 509 12.53 3.26 -2.60
C HIS A 509 13.99 2.85 -2.46
N LYS A 510 14.90 3.78 -2.74
CA LYS A 510 16.22 3.72 -2.10
C LYS A 510 15.95 3.84 -0.59
N SER A 511 15.65 2.72 0.05
CA SER A 511 16.05 2.57 1.43
C SER A 511 17.54 2.98 1.45
N ASN A 512 18.05 3.67 2.46
CA ASN A 512 19.46 4.11 2.49
C ASN A 512 20.49 2.94 2.44
N ALA A 513 20.11 1.76 1.93
CA ALA A 513 20.96 0.80 1.24
C ALA A 513 21.72 1.50 0.10
N TYR A 514 22.91 1.98 0.48
CA TYR A 514 24.05 2.37 -0.35
C TYR A 514 23.87 3.58 -1.29
N ASP A 515 24.19 4.76 -0.75
CA ASP A 515 25.37 5.47 -1.26
C ASP A 515 26.54 5.09 -0.33
N ARG A 516 27.40 4.17 -0.79
CA ARG A 516 28.78 4.01 -0.29
C ARG A 516 29.67 3.66 -1.49
N ALA A 517 29.89 4.63 -2.36
CA ALA A 517 31.28 5.01 -2.56
C ALA A 517 31.63 5.84 -1.32
N GLU A 518 32.76 5.54 -0.68
CA GLU A 518 33.27 6.24 0.52
C GLU A 518 32.57 5.87 1.83
N ASN A 519 33.14 4.89 2.52
CA ASN A 519 33.56 5.01 3.92
C ASN A 519 34.24 3.70 4.36
N GLY A 520 35.57 3.71 4.33
CA GLY A 520 36.47 2.75 5.00
C GLY A 520 36.78 1.51 4.19
#